data_AF-A0A935I055-F1
#
_entry.id   AF-A0A935I055-F1
#
_cell.length_a   1.000
_cell.length_b   1.000
_cell.length_c   1.000
_cell.angle_alpha   90.00
_cell.angle_beta   90.00
_cell.angle_gamma   90.00
#
_symmetry.space_group_name_H-M   'P 1'
#
loop_
_entity.id
_entity.type
_entity.pdbx_description
1 polymer ?
#
loop_
_entity_poly.entity_id
_entity_poly.type
_entity_poly.pdbx_seq_one_letter_code
_entity_poly.pdbx_strand_id
1 'polypeptide(L)' 'MIKSTAIEIIKTFSKEDFKSFADLAESPYFNKNTNLVKLVKYLKKFLRILKTNL' A
#
# COMPACT_ATOMS: atom_id res chain seq x y z
N MET A 1 -2.52 -7.82 -18.36
CA MET A 1 -2.41 -7.45 -16.93
C MET A 1 -0.97 -7.57 -16.50
N ILE A 2 -0.44 -6.60 -15.76
CA ILE A 2 0.87 -6.74 -15.12
C ILE A 2 0.73 -7.82 -14.04
N LYS A 3 1.40 -8.96 -14.21
CA LYS A 3 1.53 -9.97 -13.15
C LYS A 3 2.60 -9.49 -12.18
N SER A 4 2.18 -8.92 -11.05
CA SER A 4 3.08 -8.50 -9.99
C SER A 4 2.73 -9.24 -8.71
N THR A 5 3.65 -10.07 -8.23
CA THR A 5 3.53 -10.79 -6.95
C THR A 5 3.24 -9.82 -5.80
N ALA A 6 3.86 -8.63 -5.81
CA ALA A 6 3.62 -7.62 -4.79
C ALA A 6 2.17 -7.09 -4.81
N ILE A 7 1.60 -6.87 -5.99
CA ILE A 7 0.20 -6.44 -6.12
C ILE A 7 -0.74 -7.54 -5.62
N GLU A 8 -0.48 -8.80 -5.98
CA GLU A 8 -1.29 -9.93 -5.52
C GLU A 8 -1.24 -10.09 -3.99
N ILE A 9 -0.08 -9.93 -3.36
CA ILE A 9 0.05 -9.94 -1.90
C ILE A 9 -0.72 -8.78 -1.27
N ILE A 10 -0.57 -7.56 -1.79
CA ILE A 10 -1.25 -6.38 -1.21
C ILE A 10 -2.77 -6.51 -1.29
N LYS A 11 -3.30 -7.18 -2.31
CA LYS A 11 -4.75 -7.45 -2.43
C LYS A 11 -5.29 -8.39 -1.34
N THR A 12 -4.44 -9.24 -0.73
CA THR A 12 -4.88 -10.14 0.35
C THR A 12 -4.91 -9.45 1.71
N PHE A 13 -4.48 -8.19 1.82
CA PHE A 13 -4.40 -7.48 3.09
C PHE A 13 -5.78 -7.04 3.55
N SER A 14 -6.07 -7.21 4.84
CA SER A 14 -7.17 -6.49 5.49
C SER A 14 -6.86 -4.99 5.55
N LYS A 15 -7.84 -4.19 5.98
CA LYS A 15 -7.65 -2.75 6.16
C LYS A 15 -6.60 -2.47 7.23
N GLU A 16 -6.59 -3.28 8.29
CA GLU A 16 -5.70 -3.21 9.43
C GLU A 16 -4.27 -3.63 9.06
N ASP A 17 -4.14 -4.70 8.26
CA ASP A 17 -2.84 -5.14 7.72
C ASP A 17 -2.22 -4.07 6.84
N PHE A 18 -3.02 -3.50 5.92
CA PHE A 18 -2.54 -2.45 5.02
C PHE A 18 -2.16 -1.19 5.79
N LYS A 19 -2.89 -0.84 6.85
CA LYS A 19 -2.55 0.29 7.71
C LYS A 19 -1.19 0.06 8.39
N SER A 20 -1.01 -1.10 9.02
CA SER A 20 0.25 -1.45 9.71
C SER A 20 1.44 -1.48 8.75
N PHE A 21 1.25 -2.07 7.57
CA PHE A 21 2.25 -2.05 6.50
C PHE A 21 2.60 -0.62 6.07
N ALA A 22 1.59 0.23 5.86
CA ALA A 22 1.81 1.60 5.43
C ALA A 22 2.54 2.43 6.50
N ASP A 23 2.20 2.27 7.77
CA ASP A 23 2.85 2.97 8.89
C ASP A 23 4.34 2.60 8.97
N LEU A 24 4.67 1.33 8.74
CA LEU A 24 6.06 0.86 8.68
C LEU A 24 6.79 1.36 7.43
N ALA A 25 6.17 1.26 6.26
CA ALA A 25 6.76 1.62 4.98
C ALA A 25 6.95 3.14 4.81
N GLU A 26 6.11 3.96 5.44
CA GLU A 26 6.21 5.43 5.44
C GLU A 26 7.03 5.97 6.62
N SER A 27 7.44 5.12 7.57
CA SER A 27 8.22 5.55 8.72
C SER A 27 9.59 6.09 8.29
N PRO A 28 9.94 7.35 8.66
CA PRO A 28 11.24 7.93 8.35
C PRO A 28 12.38 7.25 9.12
N TYR A 29 12.05 6.52 10.20
CA TYR A 29 13.02 5.79 11.02
C TYR A 29 13.34 4.41 10.46
N PHE A 30 12.33 3.71 9.94
CA PHE A 30 12.47 2.32 9.49
C PHE A 30 12.64 2.18 7.98
N ASN A 31 12.28 3.19 7.18
CA ASN A 31 12.42 3.12 5.73
C ASN A 31 12.87 4.45 5.11
N LYS A 32 14.00 4.42 4.40
CA LYS A 32 14.53 5.56 3.63
C LYS A 32 14.25 5.44 2.13
N ASN A 33 13.67 4.33 1.67
CA ASN A 33 13.39 4.11 0.26
C ASN A 33 12.20 4.95 -0.20
N THR A 34 12.50 6.07 -0.86
CA THR A 34 11.50 7.01 -1.36
C THR A 34 10.54 6.42 -2.39
N ASN A 35 10.97 5.40 -3.16
CA ASN A 35 10.10 4.73 -4.13
C ASN A 35 9.04 3.86 -3.43
N LEU A 36 9.40 3.20 -2.33
CA LEU A 36 8.44 2.44 -1.53
C LEU A 36 7.41 3.37 -0.89
N VAL A 37 7.85 4.51 -0.33
CA VAL A 37 6.94 5.53 0.22
C VAL A 37 5.98 6.05 -0.86
N LYS A 38 6.48 6.32 -2.08
CA LYS A 38 5.63 6.74 -3.22
C LYS A 38 4.63 5.66 -3.59
N LEU A 39 5.05 4.40 -3.65
CA LEU A 39 4.17 3.26 -3.95
C LEU A 39 3.01 3.18 -2.95
N VAL A 40 3.30 3.24 -1.64
CA VAL A 40 2.27 3.17 -0.59
C VAL A 40 1.28 4.34 -0.70
N LYS A 41 1.76 5.55 -1.02
CA LYS A 41 0.90 6.71 -1.27
C LYS A 41 -0.05 6.48 -2.45
N TYR A 42 0.44 5.90 -3.56
CA TYR A 42 -0.42 5.56 -4.69
C TYR A 42 -1.47 4.49 -4.33
N LEU A 43 -1.05 3.45 -3.60
CA LEU A 43 -1.95 2.39 -3.14
C LEU A 43 -3.04 2.93 -2.21
N LYS A 44 -2.72 3.81 -1.25
CA LYS A 44 -3.68 4.51 -0.39
C LYS A 44 -4.72 5.29 -1.21
N LYS A 45 -4.26 6.05 -2.20
CA LYS A 45 -5.15 6.83 -3.08
C LYS A 45 -6.11 5.92 -3.84
N PHE A 46 -5.61 4.82 -4.38
CA PHE A 46 -6.40 3.86 -5.15
C PHE A 46 -7.41 3.10 -4.27
N LEU A 47 -7.00 2.61 -3.10
CA LEU A 47 -7.89 1.95 -2.14
C LEU A 47 -9.02 2.86 -1.65
N ARG A 48 -8.76 4.16 -1.48
CA ARG A 48 -9.81 5.14 -1.13
C ARG A 48 -10.87 5.27 -2.24
N ILE A 49 -10.45 5.20 -3.51
CA ILE A 49 -11.34 5.28 -4.68
C ILE A 49 -12.15 3.99 -4.86
N LEU A 50 -11.59 2.83 -4.50
CA LEU A 50 -12.33 1.56 -4.57
C LEU A 50 -13.45 1.48 -3.52
N LYS A 51 -13.25 2.03 -2.32
CA LYS A 51 -14.28 2.07 -1.26
C LYS A 51 -15.44 3.02 -1.52
N THR A 52 -15.40 3.82 -2.60
CA THR A 52 -16.49 4.73 -2.99
C THR A 52 -17.41 4.14 -4.06
N ASN A 53 -17.15 2.91 -4.52
CA ASN A 53 -17.91 2.23 -5.57
C ASN A 53 -18.50 0.88 -5.08
N LEU A 54 -18.60 0.67 -3.77
CA LEU A 54 -19.20 -0.49 -3.10
C LEU A 54 -20.19 -0.01 -2.05
#